data_AF-A0A1G1Q4D7-F1
#
_entry.id   AF-A0A1G1Q4D7-F1
#
_cell.length_a   1.000
_cell.length_b   1.000
_cell.length_c   1.000
_cell.angle_alpha   90.00
_cell.angle_beta   90.00
_cell.angle_gamma   90.00
#
_symmetry.space_group_name_H-M   'P 1'
#
loop_
_entity.id
_entity.type
_entity.pdbx_description
1 polymer ?
#
loop_
_entity_poly.entity_id
_entity_poly.type
_entity_poly.pdbx_seq_one_letter_code
_entity_poly.pdbx_strand_id
1 'polypeptide(L)'
;MPGLVLKSDVSNDLKQNADQIGSIAKALTEFVWNSVQYQPEGQTAEVSVVITRDRTGRIHEASIVDNGRGMSLVDLQTFFTMHAENQDRLAGKTGRGRFGTGAKAAAMAVADEMVVDTVKSGARTIATLHRDALRAGSSEIPIPSSATQTDKPNGTCVTLRHFRLKRFKEEAAKSYLQRALGRALLTHRVTWNTEPLTYSEPAHRTEWVLEPPEEYVSQIGNVQLYVRLSESWLSEYERGITITANDVTHECNFLGDHGNSPYAGRIFGSVEAPLLEQEDEEGRPAYTADRTMRLNRENLRVNALLSWVNDATGDIIKALETEEKAQQDRARQEQLRKTAKTIEDALNRRLAHAFESMERKINLKVTANPSLLGLEVQNSDLSTSVEVSGGDEGEQEYIRDDKGDLRWRDAAENEKPNFKVRENEHGPGPGLGTGPGPEDDKEANAVQEDQGEKGAKPRDTQQGNRKKLQPRGSFRVIPKAMGPDAPRAYYAAAYITIYVNTDHPQIAATGNESSVEFKILLAECAASEFALALTAMRIENGDPDIDPNQWPTIITAIRREESETGAELAQAIINYKMGVM
;
A
#
# COMPACT_ATOMS: atom_id res chain seq x y z
N MET A 1 21.17 -45.65 -42.85
CA MET A 1 21.19 -45.13 -41.47
C MET A 1 19.93 -45.60 -40.78
N PRO A 2 19.96 -45.98 -39.49
CA PRO A 2 18.73 -46.31 -38.77
C PRO A 2 17.79 -45.10 -38.79
N GLY A 3 16.49 -45.36 -38.99
CA GLY A 3 15.47 -44.30 -39.01
C GLY A 3 15.26 -43.70 -37.63
N LEU A 4 14.71 -42.48 -37.58
CA LEU A 4 14.37 -41.81 -36.33
C LEU A 4 13.23 -42.57 -35.64
N VAL A 5 13.36 -42.79 -34.33
CA VAL A 5 12.33 -43.50 -33.54
C VAL A 5 12.06 -42.75 -32.24
N LEU A 6 10.81 -42.77 -31.80
CA LEU A 6 10.41 -42.36 -30.45
C LEU A 6 10.53 -43.59 -29.53
N LYS A 7 11.41 -43.53 -28.51
CA LYS A 7 11.71 -44.64 -27.59
C LYS A 7 11.08 -44.40 -26.21
N SER A 8 10.23 -45.33 -25.74
CA SER A 8 9.74 -45.48 -24.34
C SER A 8 8.59 -46.53 -24.23
N ASP A 9 8.19 -46.94 -23.02
CA ASP A 9 6.85 -47.51 -22.73
C ASP A 9 5.71 -46.47 -22.89
N VAL A 10 5.65 -45.88 -24.10
CA VAL A 10 5.18 -44.52 -24.40
C VAL A 10 3.70 -44.26 -24.17
N SER A 11 2.80 -45.16 -24.55
CA SER A 11 1.40 -44.76 -24.75
C SER A 11 0.70 -44.37 -23.44
N ASN A 12 1.09 -44.98 -22.32
CA ASN A 12 0.47 -44.69 -21.02
C ASN A 12 1.01 -43.38 -20.43
N ASP A 13 2.34 -43.17 -20.40
CA ASP A 13 2.94 -41.94 -19.88
C ASP A 13 2.56 -40.71 -20.70
N LEU A 14 2.53 -40.85 -22.03
CA LEU A 14 2.20 -39.75 -22.93
C LEU A 14 0.70 -39.43 -22.90
N LYS A 15 -0.18 -40.41 -22.62
CA LYS A 15 -1.62 -40.17 -22.33
C LYS A 15 -1.82 -39.56 -20.95
N GLN A 16 -1.20 -40.11 -19.92
CA GLN A 16 -1.34 -39.67 -18.53
C GLN A 16 -0.82 -38.24 -18.33
N ASN A 17 0.32 -37.88 -18.94
CA ASN A 17 0.83 -36.51 -18.94
C ASN A 17 0.04 -35.58 -19.88
N ALA A 18 -0.49 -36.09 -20.99
CA ALA A 18 -1.33 -35.30 -21.87
C ALA A 18 -2.62 -34.83 -21.19
N ASP A 19 -3.24 -35.70 -20.39
CA ASP A 19 -4.45 -35.39 -19.64
C ASP A 19 -4.20 -34.33 -18.54
N GLN A 20 -2.97 -34.25 -18.00
CA GLN A 20 -2.59 -33.23 -17.02
C GLN A 20 -2.29 -31.84 -17.63
N ILE A 21 -1.73 -31.79 -18.84
CA ILE A 21 -1.33 -30.52 -19.47
C ILE A 21 -2.54 -29.83 -20.13
N GLY A 22 -3.39 -30.57 -20.85
CA GLY A 22 -4.75 -30.18 -21.28
C GLY A 22 -4.98 -28.82 -21.96
N SER A 23 -3.95 -28.02 -22.21
CA SER A 23 -4.06 -26.59 -22.56
C SER A 23 -3.06 -26.22 -23.65
N ILE A 24 -3.58 -25.61 -24.72
CA ILE A 24 -2.77 -25.09 -25.84
C ILE A 24 -1.73 -24.10 -25.31
N ALA A 25 -2.11 -23.22 -24.37
CA ALA A 25 -1.20 -22.22 -23.81
C ALA A 25 0.02 -22.84 -23.14
N LYS A 26 -0.19 -23.91 -22.34
CA LYS A 26 0.90 -24.64 -21.69
C LYS A 26 1.81 -25.32 -22.71
N ALA A 27 1.24 -25.94 -23.74
CA ALA A 27 2.00 -26.59 -24.80
C ALA A 27 2.90 -25.61 -25.55
N LEU A 28 2.35 -24.47 -26.00
CA LEU A 28 3.13 -23.43 -26.67
C LEU A 28 4.24 -22.89 -25.76
N THR A 29 3.95 -22.70 -24.47
CA THR A 29 4.93 -22.20 -23.49
C THR A 29 6.14 -23.12 -23.33
N GLU A 30 5.95 -24.45 -23.33
CA GLU A 30 7.08 -25.39 -23.26
C GLU A 30 7.99 -25.29 -24.49
N PHE A 31 7.42 -25.11 -25.70
CA PHE A 31 8.21 -24.92 -26.91
C PHE A 31 8.95 -23.58 -26.91
N VAL A 32 8.29 -22.50 -26.51
CA VAL A 32 8.94 -21.18 -26.46
C VAL A 32 10.08 -21.18 -25.44
N TRP A 33 9.92 -21.80 -24.27
CA TRP A 33 11.00 -21.91 -23.31
C TRP A 33 12.17 -22.76 -23.81
N ASN A 34 11.91 -23.83 -24.58
CA ASN A 34 12.98 -24.57 -25.25
C ASN A 34 13.73 -23.68 -26.25
N SER A 35 13.00 -22.87 -27.03
CA SER A 35 13.60 -21.92 -27.96
C SER A 35 14.44 -20.85 -27.26
N VAL A 36 14.03 -20.39 -26.07
CA VAL A 36 14.82 -19.46 -25.25
C VAL A 36 16.05 -20.15 -24.65
N GLN A 37 15.91 -21.39 -24.19
CA GLN A 37 16.98 -22.14 -23.52
C GLN A 37 18.09 -22.60 -24.49
N TYR A 38 17.73 -23.08 -25.68
CA TYR A 38 18.67 -23.72 -26.61
C TYR A 38 19.29 -22.74 -27.62
N GLN A 39 19.74 -21.59 -27.12
CA GLN A 39 20.45 -20.57 -27.88
C GLN A 39 21.96 -20.79 -27.88
N PRO A 40 22.67 -20.38 -28.95
CA PRO A 40 24.10 -20.18 -28.91
C PRO A 40 24.49 -19.19 -27.79
N GLU A 41 25.67 -19.39 -27.21
CA GLU A 41 26.13 -18.59 -26.09
C GLU A 41 26.24 -17.10 -26.47
N GLY A 42 25.68 -16.23 -25.62
CA GLY A 42 25.65 -14.78 -25.86
C GLY A 42 24.64 -14.30 -26.90
N GLN A 43 23.80 -15.18 -27.46
CA GLN A 43 22.81 -14.80 -28.47
C GLN A 43 21.43 -14.53 -27.86
N THR A 44 20.79 -13.44 -28.29
CA THR A 44 19.39 -13.17 -28.00
C THR A 44 18.48 -14.13 -28.75
N ALA A 45 17.69 -14.92 -28.02
CA ALA A 45 16.58 -15.67 -28.60
C ALA A 45 15.58 -14.75 -29.31
N GLU A 46 15.32 -15.04 -30.57
CA GLU A 46 14.21 -14.50 -31.35
C GLU A 46 13.22 -15.62 -31.61
N VAL A 47 12.04 -15.55 -31.00
CA VAL A 47 11.02 -16.59 -31.06
C VAL A 47 9.71 -15.99 -31.54
N SER A 48 9.10 -16.58 -32.57
CA SER A 48 7.79 -16.19 -33.07
C SER A 48 6.77 -17.30 -32.86
N VAL A 49 5.67 -16.99 -32.18
CA VAL A 49 4.51 -17.87 -32.05
C VAL A 49 3.46 -17.43 -33.07
N VAL A 50 3.31 -18.17 -34.15
CA VAL A 50 2.38 -17.86 -35.24
C VAL A 50 1.16 -18.76 -35.16
N ILE A 51 -0.02 -18.16 -35.01
CA ILE A 51 -1.30 -18.86 -34.97
C ILE A 51 -2.05 -18.58 -36.27
N THR A 52 -2.45 -19.63 -36.98
CA THR A 52 -3.35 -19.51 -38.13
C THR A 52 -4.72 -20.09 -37.78
N ARG A 53 -5.76 -19.53 -38.39
CA ARG A 53 -7.14 -19.94 -38.19
C ARG A 53 -7.73 -20.51 -39.47
N ASP A 54 -8.63 -21.48 -39.33
CA ASP A 54 -9.44 -21.98 -40.43
C ASP A 54 -10.58 -21.00 -40.76
N ARG A 55 -11.35 -21.33 -41.80
CA ARG A 55 -12.51 -20.53 -42.25
C ARG A 55 -13.62 -20.40 -41.20
N THR A 56 -13.63 -21.26 -40.18
CA THR A 56 -14.60 -21.24 -39.07
C THR A 56 -14.10 -20.43 -37.87
N GLY A 57 -12.90 -19.84 -37.98
CA GLY A 57 -12.25 -19.10 -36.91
C GLY A 57 -11.62 -19.98 -35.84
N ARG A 58 -11.55 -21.30 -36.03
CA ARG A 58 -10.84 -22.21 -35.12
C ARG A 58 -9.36 -22.19 -35.42
N ILE A 59 -8.55 -22.51 -34.42
CA ILE A 59 -7.10 -22.68 -34.62
C ILE A 59 -6.86 -23.82 -35.62
N HIS A 60 -6.12 -23.51 -36.67
CA HIS A 60 -5.73 -24.47 -37.72
C HIS A 60 -4.33 -24.99 -37.47
N GLU A 61 -3.39 -24.07 -37.25
CA GLU A 61 -1.98 -24.35 -37.02
C GLU A 61 -1.42 -23.40 -35.96
N ALA A 62 -0.50 -23.90 -35.12
CA ALA A 62 0.37 -23.07 -34.31
C ALA A 62 1.83 -23.42 -34.63
N SER A 63 2.63 -22.42 -34.97
CA SER A 63 4.04 -22.58 -35.31
C SER A 63 4.91 -21.78 -34.36
N ILE A 64 5.90 -22.42 -33.73
CA ILE A 64 6.91 -21.79 -32.89
C ILE A 64 8.21 -21.80 -33.68
N VAL A 65 8.67 -20.62 -34.09
CA VAL A 65 9.87 -20.44 -34.93
C VAL A 65 10.94 -19.77 -34.10
N ASP A 66 12.14 -20.34 -34.08
CA ASP A 66 13.29 -19.77 -33.36
C ASP A 66 14.57 -19.67 -34.20
N ASN A 67 15.46 -18.79 -33.76
CA ASN A 67 16.81 -18.60 -34.28
C ASN A 67 17.88 -19.40 -33.52
N GLY A 68 17.49 -20.48 -32.83
CA GLY A 68 18.38 -21.26 -31.97
C GLY A 68 19.42 -22.07 -32.74
N ARG A 69 20.15 -22.93 -32.01
CA ARG A 69 21.25 -23.73 -32.61
C ARG A 69 20.79 -24.81 -33.61
N GLY A 70 19.50 -25.08 -33.69
CA GLY A 70 18.92 -26.18 -34.44
C GLY A 70 19.30 -27.57 -33.89
N MET A 71 18.85 -28.62 -34.58
CA MET A 71 19.08 -30.01 -34.19
C MET A 71 19.64 -30.83 -35.36
N SER A 72 20.70 -31.58 -35.09
CA SER A 72 21.16 -32.67 -35.96
C SER A 72 20.24 -33.88 -35.85
N LEU A 73 20.45 -34.91 -36.67
CA LEU A 73 19.72 -36.19 -36.54
C LEU A 73 19.91 -36.84 -35.15
N VAL A 74 21.10 -36.69 -34.56
CA VAL A 74 21.38 -37.19 -33.19
C VAL A 74 20.60 -36.38 -32.17
N ASP A 75 20.62 -35.05 -32.30
CA ASP A 75 19.85 -34.16 -31.41
C ASP A 75 18.34 -34.42 -31.53
N LEU A 76 17.84 -34.70 -32.74
CA LEU A 76 16.45 -35.10 -32.98
C LEU A 76 16.13 -36.49 -32.42
N GLN A 77 17.07 -37.43 -32.40
CA GLN A 77 16.84 -38.74 -31.78
C GLN A 77 16.74 -38.60 -30.25
N THR A 78 17.61 -37.79 -29.64
CA THR A 78 17.51 -37.40 -28.22
C THR A 78 16.20 -36.63 -27.97
N PHE A 79 15.92 -35.67 -28.86
CA PHE A 79 14.62 -35.18 -29.30
C PHE A 79 13.50 -36.16 -28.96
N PHE A 80 13.29 -37.15 -29.80
CA PHE A 80 12.17 -38.08 -29.66
C PHE A 80 12.40 -39.16 -28.60
N THR A 81 13.37 -39.07 -27.70
CA THR A 81 13.50 -40.02 -26.59
C THR A 81 12.78 -39.46 -25.36
N MET A 82 11.81 -40.20 -24.81
CA MET A 82 11.12 -39.79 -23.57
C MET A 82 12.07 -39.99 -22.38
N HIS A 83 12.01 -39.08 -21.41
CA HIS A 83 12.95 -39.05 -20.26
C HIS A 83 14.43 -39.00 -20.66
N ALA A 84 14.72 -38.53 -21.89
CA ALA A 84 16.09 -38.31 -22.30
C ALA A 84 16.77 -37.33 -21.34
N GLU A 85 17.95 -37.72 -20.86
CA GLU A 85 18.78 -36.88 -20.01
C GLU A 85 19.14 -35.58 -20.75
N ASN A 86 18.93 -34.44 -20.10
CA ASN A 86 19.20 -33.14 -20.74
C ASN A 86 20.72 -32.94 -20.85
N GLN A 87 21.26 -33.08 -22.06
CA GLN A 87 22.71 -33.00 -22.31
C GLN A 87 23.33 -31.66 -21.90
N ASP A 88 22.58 -30.55 -21.97
CA ASP A 88 23.09 -29.26 -21.51
C ASP A 88 23.19 -29.21 -19.98
N ARG A 89 22.35 -29.96 -19.24
CA ARG A 89 22.44 -30.10 -17.78
C ARG A 89 23.63 -30.99 -17.37
N LEU A 90 23.89 -32.07 -18.11
CA LEU A 90 25.14 -32.84 -17.98
C LEU A 90 26.38 -31.97 -18.20
N ALA A 91 26.29 -30.99 -19.10
CA ALA A 91 27.32 -29.99 -19.34
C ALA A 91 27.32 -28.82 -18.32
N GLY A 92 26.52 -28.89 -17.25
CA GLY A 92 26.47 -27.89 -16.18
C GLY A 92 25.65 -26.63 -16.49
N LYS A 93 24.93 -26.56 -17.62
CA LYS A 93 24.03 -25.45 -17.94
C LYS A 93 22.68 -25.66 -17.25
N THR A 94 22.32 -24.74 -16.38
CA THR A 94 21.01 -24.68 -15.71
C THR A 94 19.92 -24.25 -16.70
N GLY A 95 18.71 -24.81 -16.58
CA GLY A 95 17.57 -24.38 -17.39
C GLY A 95 16.29 -25.19 -17.10
N ARG A 96 15.14 -24.67 -17.56
CA ARG A 96 13.79 -25.15 -17.23
C ARG A 96 13.53 -26.63 -17.57
N GLY A 97 14.16 -27.16 -18.62
CA GLY A 97 13.95 -28.54 -19.07
C GLY A 97 14.58 -29.61 -18.16
N ARG A 98 13.80 -30.18 -17.21
CA ARG A 98 14.29 -31.21 -16.27
C ARG A 98 13.97 -32.67 -16.66
N PHE A 99 12.84 -32.91 -17.33
CA PHE A 99 12.30 -34.26 -17.50
C PHE A 99 12.34 -34.82 -18.94
N GLY A 100 12.74 -34.03 -19.95
CA GLY A 100 12.81 -34.49 -21.36
C GLY A 100 11.47 -34.84 -22.03
N THR A 101 10.34 -34.82 -21.28
CA THR A 101 9.01 -35.29 -21.72
C THR A 101 8.01 -34.17 -22.05
N GLY A 102 8.19 -32.98 -21.48
CA GLY A 102 7.16 -31.93 -21.41
C GLY A 102 6.61 -31.49 -22.77
N ALA A 103 7.47 -31.12 -23.72
CA ALA A 103 7.03 -30.55 -25.00
C ALA A 103 6.29 -31.57 -25.91
N LYS A 104 6.74 -32.82 -25.93
CA LYS A 104 6.15 -33.89 -26.75
C LYS A 104 4.79 -34.33 -26.20
N ALA A 105 4.72 -34.55 -24.88
CA ALA A 105 3.47 -34.87 -24.20
C ALA A 105 2.45 -33.73 -24.34
N ALA A 106 2.89 -32.48 -24.16
CA ALA A 106 2.05 -31.31 -24.31
C ALA A 106 1.51 -31.15 -25.74
N ALA A 107 2.35 -31.35 -26.77
CA ALA A 107 1.94 -31.32 -28.16
C ALA A 107 0.84 -32.34 -28.44
N MET A 108 1.10 -33.61 -28.11
CA MET A 108 0.15 -34.69 -28.37
C MET A 108 -1.13 -34.54 -27.54
N ALA A 109 -1.09 -33.88 -26.39
CA ALA A 109 -2.29 -33.58 -25.61
C ALA A 109 -3.31 -32.73 -26.37
N VAL A 110 -2.81 -31.75 -27.13
CA VAL A 110 -3.64 -30.70 -27.72
C VAL A 110 -3.85 -30.84 -29.22
N ALA A 111 -2.97 -31.59 -29.90
CA ALA A 111 -2.90 -31.71 -31.36
C ALA A 111 -2.65 -33.17 -31.79
N ASP A 112 -3.16 -33.55 -32.97
CA ASP A 112 -2.96 -34.90 -33.53
C ASP A 112 -1.66 -35.01 -34.36
N GLU A 113 -1.03 -33.89 -34.69
CA GLU A 113 0.21 -33.85 -35.47
C GLU A 113 1.17 -32.78 -34.93
N MET A 114 2.45 -33.16 -34.81
CA MET A 114 3.57 -32.28 -34.52
C MET A 114 4.65 -32.47 -35.58
N VAL A 115 5.02 -31.38 -36.26
CA VAL A 115 6.12 -31.32 -37.22
C VAL A 115 7.26 -30.53 -36.62
N VAL A 116 8.48 -31.07 -36.70
CA VAL A 116 9.71 -30.40 -36.30
C VAL A 116 10.57 -30.20 -37.54
N ASP A 117 10.70 -28.95 -37.99
CA ASP A 117 11.54 -28.53 -39.12
C ASP A 117 12.74 -27.75 -38.55
N THR A 118 13.93 -28.34 -38.62
CA THR A 118 15.11 -27.82 -37.95
C THR A 118 16.30 -27.76 -38.89
N VAL A 119 17.11 -26.71 -38.75
CA VAL A 119 18.33 -26.50 -39.54
C VAL A 119 19.52 -26.41 -38.59
N LYS A 120 20.54 -27.24 -38.82
CA LYS A 120 21.82 -27.16 -38.11
C LYS A 120 22.97 -27.35 -39.08
N SER A 121 23.84 -26.35 -39.15
CA SER A 121 25.07 -26.37 -39.96
C SER A 121 24.79 -26.72 -41.43
N GLY A 122 23.75 -26.12 -42.02
CA GLY A 122 23.35 -26.33 -43.42
C GLY A 122 22.50 -27.58 -43.70
N ALA A 123 22.33 -28.47 -42.72
CA ALA A 123 21.43 -29.61 -42.85
C ALA A 123 20.03 -29.28 -42.31
N ARG A 124 19.01 -29.34 -43.17
CA ARG A 124 17.60 -29.25 -42.80
C ARG A 124 17.01 -30.63 -42.61
N THR A 125 16.41 -30.88 -41.45
CA THR A 125 15.69 -32.12 -41.15
C THR A 125 14.26 -31.80 -40.77
N ILE A 126 13.30 -32.50 -41.39
CA ILE A 126 11.88 -32.42 -41.06
C ILE A 126 11.48 -33.77 -40.48
N ALA A 127 10.94 -33.77 -39.26
CA ALA A 127 10.45 -34.97 -38.57
C ALA A 127 8.98 -34.77 -38.16
N THR A 128 8.13 -35.78 -38.38
CA THR A 128 6.68 -35.67 -38.10
C THR A 128 6.24 -36.76 -37.12
N LEU A 129 5.61 -36.34 -36.02
CA LEU A 129 4.98 -37.23 -35.05
C LEU A 129 3.46 -37.12 -35.18
N HIS A 130 2.81 -38.25 -35.46
CA HIS A 130 1.37 -38.39 -35.45
C HIS A 130 0.89 -39.09 -34.18
N ARG A 131 -0.19 -38.58 -33.59
CA ARG A 131 -0.80 -39.18 -32.40
C ARG A 131 -1.29 -40.60 -32.63
N ASP A 132 -1.79 -40.92 -33.82
CA ASP A 132 -2.29 -42.27 -34.16
C ASP A 132 -1.18 -43.34 -34.20
N ALA A 133 0.08 -42.91 -34.29
CA ALA A 133 1.23 -43.80 -34.17
C ALA A 133 1.48 -44.24 -32.71
N LEU A 134 0.91 -43.54 -31.72
CA LEU A 134 1.04 -43.84 -30.28
C LEU A 134 0.15 -45.02 -29.85
N ARG A 135 0.51 -46.23 -30.28
CA ARG A 135 -0.19 -47.47 -29.90
C ARG A 135 0.20 -47.94 -28.50
N ALA A 136 -0.77 -48.46 -27.74
CA ALA A 136 -0.51 -49.02 -26.41
C ALA A 136 0.43 -50.22 -26.50
N GLY A 137 1.45 -50.27 -25.63
CA GLY A 137 2.45 -51.35 -25.58
C GLY A 137 3.56 -51.27 -26.63
N SER A 138 3.66 -50.20 -27.42
CA SER A 138 4.80 -49.98 -28.32
C SER A 138 5.98 -49.37 -27.56
N SER A 139 7.13 -50.05 -27.63
CA SER A 139 8.41 -49.59 -27.05
C SER A 139 9.18 -48.63 -27.97
N GLU A 140 8.93 -48.73 -29.29
CA GLU A 140 9.51 -47.87 -30.31
C GLU A 140 8.46 -47.48 -31.35
N ILE A 141 8.41 -46.20 -31.69
CA ILE A 141 7.48 -45.64 -32.69
C ILE A 141 8.31 -44.97 -33.79
N PRO A 142 8.27 -45.44 -35.04
CA PRO A 142 8.97 -44.78 -36.14
C PRO A 142 8.49 -43.34 -36.34
N ILE A 143 9.45 -42.42 -36.49
CA ILE A 143 9.18 -41.01 -36.79
C ILE A 143 9.59 -40.76 -38.24
N PRO A 144 8.62 -40.59 -39.15
CA PRO A 144 8.91 -40.17 -40.52
C PRO A 144 9.77 -38.92 -40.53
N SER A 145 10.94 -39.00 -41.18
CA SER A 145 11.88 -37.89 -41.28
C SER A 145 12.52 -37.79 -42.66
N SER A 146 12.73 -36.58 -43.14
CA SER A 146 13.50 -36.29 -44.35
C SER A 146 14.62 -35.28 -44.06
N ALA A 147 15.78 -35.48 -44.67
CA ALA A 147 16.93 -34.61 -44.51
C ALA A 147 17.41 -34.10 -45.88
N THR A 148 17.67 -32.80 -45.96
CA THR A 148 18.10 -32.09 -47.17
C THR A 148 19.13 -31.02 -46.83
N GLN A 149 20.01 -30.67 -47.76
CA GLN A 149 20.90 -29.51 -47.61
C GLN A 149 20.12 -28.21 -47.85
N THR A 150 20.48 -27.15 -47.12
CA THR A 150 19.85 -25.82 -47.23
C THR A 150 20.87 -24.72 -46.92
N ASP A 151 20.59 -23.53 -47.46
CA ASP A 151 21.26 -22.26 -47.17
C ASP A 151 20.60 -21.46 -46.04
N LYS A 152 19.47 -21.95 -45.49
CA LYS A 152 18.78 -21.32 -44.36
C LYS A 152 19.69 -21.27 -43.12
N PRO A 153 19.55 -20.24 -42.27
CA PRO A 153 20.28 -20.18 -41.01
C PRO A 153 19.83 -21.28 -40.05
N ASN A 154 20.63 -21.52 -39.01
CA ASN A 154 20.25 -22.44 -37.94
C ASN A 154 18.97 -21.96 -37.24
N GLY A 155 18.17 -22.92 -36.78
CA GLY A 155 16.93 -22.64 -36.06
C GLY A 155 16.00 -23.84 -36.07
N THR A 156 14.90 -23.72 -35.34
CA THR A 156 13.85 -24.75 -35.31
C THR A 156 12.48 -24.10 -35.48
N CYS A 157 11.64 -24.74 -36.28
CA CYS A 157 10.22 -24.49 -36.39
C CYS A 157 9.47 -25.73 -35.89
N VAL A 158 8.69 -25.59 -34.83
CA VAL A 158 7.75 -26.61 -34.37
C VAL A 158 6.35 -26.20 -34.75
N THR A 159 5.68 -27.05 -35.51
CA THR A 159 4.32 -26.82 -35.99
C THR A 159 3.36 -27.85 -35.40
N LEU A 160 2.29 -27.38 -34.77
CA LEU A 160 1.20 -28.19 -34.23
C LEU A 160 -0.05 -28.03 -35.11
N ARG A 161 -0.67 -29.16 -35.48
CA ARG A 161 -1.85 -29.20 -36.36
C ARG A 161 -2.92 -30.12 -35.81
N HIS A 162 -4.13 -29.97 -36.37
CA HIS A 162 -5.28 -30.82 -36.03
C HIS A 162 -5.57 -30.76 -34.52
N PHE A 163 -5.85 -29.54 -34.02
CA PHE A 163 -6.13 -29.33 -32.60
C PHE A 163 -7.42 -30.02 -32.16
N ARG A 164 -7.34 -30.73 -31.04
CA ARG A 164 -8.45 -31.52 -30.47
C ARG A 164 -9.39 -30.67 -29.61
N LEU A 165 -8.87 -29.57 -29.06
CA LEU A 165 -9.63 -28.67 -28.19
C LEU A 165 -10.49 -27.71 -29.03
N LYS A 166 -11.81 -27.75 -28.81
CA LYS A 166 -12.79 -26.96 -29.57
C LYS A 166 -12.75 -25.45 -29.28
N ARG A 167 -12.19 -25.04 -28.14
CA ARG A 167 -12.14 -23.64 -27.69
C ARG A 167 -10.69 -23.25 -27.45
N PHE A 168 -10.24 -22.20 -28.13
CA PHE A 168 -8.95 -21.56 -27.93
C PHE A 168 -9.18 -20.08 -27.61
N LYS A 169 -8.78 -19.67 -26.41
CA LYS A 169 -8.80 -18.27 -25.96
C LYS A 169 -7.41 -17.69 -26.20
N GLU A 170 -7.23 -17.08 -27.37
CA GLU A 170 -5.92 -16.57 -27.81
C GLU A 170 -5.31 -15.57 -26.83
N GLU A 171 -6.05 -14.53 -26.43
CA GLU A 171 -5.57 -13.56 -25.43
C GLU A 171 -5.16 -14.21 -24.11
N ALA A 172 -5.94 -15.17 -23.60
CA ALA A 172 -5.59 -15.87 -22.37
C ALA A 172 -4.31 -16.72 -22.53
N ALA A 173 -4.08 -17.30 -23.72
CA ALA A 173 -2.87 -18.06 -24.00
C ALA A 173 -1.65 -17.14 -24.15
N LYS A 174 -1.81 -15.99 -24.82
CA LYS A 174 -0.81 -14.95 -24.94
C LYS A 174 -0.40 -14.39 -23.58
N SER A 175 -1.36 -14.01 -22.75
CA SER A 175 -1.10 -13.53 -21.38
C SER A 175 -0.42 -14.59 -20.51
N TYR A 176 -0.84 -15.86 -20.63
CA TYR A 176 -0.18 -16.96 -19.93
C TYR A 176 1.29 -17.10 -20.35
N LEU A 177 1.59 -17.05 -21.65
CA LEU A 177 2.95 -17.13 -22.17
C LEU A 177 3.80 -15.93 -21.71
N GLN A 178 3.27 -14.71 -21.83
CA GLN A 178 3.96 -13.50 -21.40
C GLN A 178 4.32 -13.56 -19.92
N ARG A 179 3.40 -14.02 -19.05
CA ARG A 179 3.68 -14.26 -17.63
C ARG A 179 4.71 -15.37 -17.42
N ALA A 180 4.61 -16.46 -18.20
CA ALA A 180 5.55 -17.57 -18.09
C ALA A 180 6.99 -17.17 -18.40
N LEU A 181 7.18 -16.22 -19.30
CA LEU A 181 8.48 -15.69 -19.68
C LEU A 181 8.95 -14.61 -18.70
N GLY A 182 8.05 -13.73 -18.26
CA GLY A 182 8.35 -12.70 -17.27
C GLY A 182 9.59 -11.90 -17.65
N ARG A 183 10.57 -11.86 -16.74
CA ARG A 183 11.84 -11.13 -16.91
C ARG A 183 12.68 -11.63 -18.08
N ALA A 184 12.48 -12.86 -18.58
CA ALA A 184 13.18 -13.35 -19.78
C ALA A 184 12.90 -12.48 -21.01
N LEU A 185 11.78 -11.74 -21.05
CA LEU A 185 11.46 -10.79 -22.12
C LEU A 185 12.33 -9.52 -22.10
N LEU A 186 13.13 -9.29 -21.05
CA LEU A 186 14.10 -8.20 -21.01
C LEU A 186 15.33 -8.49 -21.88
N THR A 187 15.70 -9.76 -22.03
CA THR A 187 16.89 -10.21 -22.77
C THR A 187 16.55 -10.93 -24.07
N HIS A 188 15.33 -11.46 -24.18
CA HIS A 188 14.85 -12.24 -25.33
C HIS A 188 13.66 -11.58 -26.02
N ARG A 189 13.56 -11.78 -27.34
CA ARG A 189 12.48 -11.24 -28.17
C ARG A 189 11.50 -12.35 -28.51
N VAL A 190 10.30 -12.26 -27.96
CA VAL A 190 9.22 -13.20 -28.26
C VAL A 190 8.05 -12.44 -28.86
N THR A 191 7.55 -12.88 -30.00
CA THR A 191 6.38 -12.31 -30.67
C THR A 191 5.21 -13.29 -30.67
N TRP A 192 4.00 -12.75 -30.52
CA TRP A 192 2.75 -13.45 -30.77
C TRP A 192 2.15 -12.93 -32.08
N ASN A 193 2.14 -13.77 -33.11
CA ASN A 193 1.93 -13.40 -34.50
C ASN A 193 2.93 -12.31 -34.92
N THR A 194 2.50 -11.05 -34.97
CA THR A 194 3.32 -9.88 -35.29
C THR A 194 3.56 -8.97 -34.08
N GLU A 195 2.96 -9.26 -32.94
CA GLU A 195 2.98 -8.40 -31.76
C GLU A 195 4.11 -8.82 -30.80
N PRO A 196 5.02 -7.93 -30.39
CA PRO A 196 6.03 -8.25 -29.40
C PRO A 196 5.41 -8.42 -28.01
N LEU A 197 5.81 -9.49 -27.32
CA LEU A 197 5.54 -9.65 -25.90
C LEU A 197 6.56 -8.83 -25.12
N THR A 198 6.08 -8.04 -24.16
CA THR A 198 6.92 -7.16 -23.35
C THR A 198 6.79 -7.49 -21.86
N TYR A 199 7.83 -7.19 -21.11
CA TYR A 199 7.78 -7.19 -19.65
C TYR A 199 8.02 -5.76 -19.18
N SER A 200 7.08 -5.24 -18.39
CA SER A 200 7.26 -4.02 -17.62
C SER A 200 6.95 -4.36 -16.18
N GLU A 201 7.83 -3.96 -15.29
CA GLU A 201 7.56 -4.05 -13.85
C GLU A 201 6.60 -2.91 -13.46
N PRO A 202 5.60 -3.16 -12.58
CA PRO A 202 4.72 -2.10 -12.12
C PRO A 202 5.48 -0.98 -11.38
N ALA A 203 4.96 0.25 -11.47
CA ALA A 203 5.46 1.35 -10.66
C ALA A 203 5.16 1.10 -9.17
N HIS A 204 6.10 1.45 -8.30
CA HIS A 204 5.99 1.29 -6.85
C HIS A 204 6.38 2.56 -6.11
N ARG A 205 5.67 2.79 -5.00
CA ARG A 205 5.97 3.86 -4.05
C ARG A 205 7.03 3.46 -3.04
N THR A 206 7.02 2.18 -2.64
CA THR A 206 7.86 1.67 -1.56
C THR A 206 8.39 0.29 -1.92
N GLU A 207 9.67 0.05 -1.61
CA GLU A 207 10.34 -1.24 -1.76
C GLU A 207 10.94 -1.67 -0.41
N TRP A 208 10.69 -2.93 -0.04
CA TRP A 208 11.34 -3.62 1.06
C TRP A 208 12.21 -4.74 0.48
N VAL A 209 13.48 -4.77 0.91
CA VAL A 209 14.40 -5.86 0.59
C VAL A 209 14.69 -6.64 1.86
N LEU A 210 14.32 -7.91 1.86
CA LEU A 210 14.36 -8.78 3.03
C LEU A 210 15.33 -9.93 2.80
N GLU A 211 16.13 -10.21 3.83
CA GLU A 211 17.00 -11.38 3.90
C GLU A 211 16.32 -12.41 4.82
N PRO A 212 16.43 -13.71 4.51
CA PRO A 212 15.79 -14.75 5.32
C PRO A 212 16.43 -14.84 6.71
N PRO A 213 15.64 -15.07 7.78
CA PRO A 213 16.17 -15.42 9.09
C PRO A 213 17.06 -16.68 9.05
N GLU A 214 17.97 -16.82 10.02
CA GLU A 214 18.96 -17.92 10.06
C GLU A 214 18.32 -19.32 9.95
N GLU A 215 17.13 -19.51 10.50
CA GLU A 215 16.39 -20.78 10.43
C GLU A 215 16.05 -21.20 8.99
N TYR A 216 15.76 -20.23 8.12
CA TYR A 216 15.42 -20.46 6.71
C TYR A 216 16.65 -20.58 5.83
N VAL A 217 17.74 -19.86 6.14
CA VAL A 217 18.99 -19.86 5.37
C VAL A 217 19.53 -21.27 5.12
N SER A 218 19.40 -22.17 6.11
CA SER A 218 19.82 -23.57 6.00
C SER A 218 19.13 -24.34 4.85
N GLN A 219 17.88 -24.00 4.53
CA GLN A 219 17.06 -24.70 3.54
C GLN A 219 17.01 -23.98 2.19
N ILE A 220 16.88 -22.65 2.20
CA ILE A 220 16.65 -21.85 1.00
C ILE A 220 17.87 -21.01 0.58
N GLY A 221 18.91 -20.96 1.41
CA GLY A 221 20.13 -20.20 1.18
C GLY A 221 19.97 -18.70 1.44
N ASN A 222 21.01 -17.94 1.13
CA ASN A 222 21.01 -16.48 1.22
C ASN A 222 20.30 -15.87 -0.01
N VAL A 223 18.97 -15.85 0.03
CA VAL A 223 18.13 -15.23 -1.00
C VAL A 223 17.70 -13.82 -0.60
N GLN A 224 17.26 -13.02 -1.56
CA GLN A 224 16.67 -11.71 -1.31
C GLN A 224 15.22 -11.69 -1.78
N LEU A 225 14.32 -11.36 -0.87
CA LEU A 225 12.91 -11.14 -1.17
C LEU A 225 12.68 -9.64 -1.36
N TYR A 226 12.20 -9.28 -2.54
CA TYR A 226 11.76 -7.93 -2.85
C TYR A 226 10.24 -7.89 -2.71
N VAL A 227 9.74 -7.05 -1.81
CA VAL A 227 8.31 -6.75 -1.69
C VAL A 227 8.12 -5.28 -2.02
N ARG A 228 7.10 -4.96 -2.81
CA ARG A 228 6.84 -3.61 -3.31
C ARG A 228 5.37 -3.26 -3.16
N LEU A 229 5.11 -2.00 -2.87
CA LEU A 229 3.77 -1.44 -2.82
C LEU A 229 3.53 -0.55 -4.04
N SER A 230 2.57 -0.94 -4.87
CA SER A 230 2.20 -0.17 -6.06
C SER A 230 1.43 1.10 -5.71
N GLU A 231 1.62 2.14 -6.53
CA GLU A 231 0.85 3.39 -6.46
C GLU A 231 -0.63 3.16 -6.81
N SER A 232 -0.91 2.19 -7.69
CA SER A 232 -2.24 1.89 -8.20
C SER A 232 -2.65 0.45 -7.89
N TRP A 233 -3.90 0.12 -8.19
CA TRP A 233 -4.38 -1.26 -8.14
C TRP A 233 -3.79 -2.06 -9.30
N LEU A 234 -3.20 -3.20 -8.96
CA LEU A 234 -2.61 -4.13 -9.90
C LEU A 234 -3.66 -5.10 -10.42
N SER A 235 -3.46 -5.55 -11.65
CA SER A 235 -4.24 -6.68 -12.16
C SER A 235 -3.97 -7.94 -11.35
N GLU A 236 -4.85 -8.93 -11.46
CA GLU A 236 -4.63 -10.24 -10.83
C GLU A 236 -3.26 -10.83 -11.20
N TYR A 237 -2.72 -10.50 -12.38
CA TYR A 237 -1.49 -11.09 -12.91
C TYR A 237 -0.20 -10.38 -12.50
N GLU A 238 -0.31 -9.17 -11.94
CA GLU A 238 0.85 -8.37 -11.51
C GLU A 238 0.99 -8.35 -9.99
N ARG A 239 -0.07 -8.65 -9.25
CA ARG A 239 -0.06 -8.71 -7.79
C ARG A 239 0.58 -9.99 -7.25
N GLY A 240 1.15 -9.90 -6.06
CA GLY A 240 1.78 -10.98 -5.32
C GLY A 240 3.25 -11.18 -5.66
N ILE A 241 3.87 -12.16 -4.98
CA ILE A 241 5.28 -12.46 -5.11
C ILE A 241 5.50 -13.48 -6.23
N THR A 242 6.40 -13.15 -7.14
CA THR A 242 6.88 -14.04 -8.20
C THR A 242 8.11 -14.80 -7.71
N ILE A 243 8.10 -16.12 -7.84
CA ILE A 243 9.21 -16.98 -7.43
C ILE A 243 9.92 -17.48 -8.68
N THR A 244 11.21 -17.16 -8.77
CA THR A 244 12.07 -17.54 -9.87
C THR A 244 13.23 -18.42 -9.39
N ALA A 245 13.77 -19.25 -10.30
CA ALA A 245 15.02 -19.96 -10.10
C ALA A 245 15.79 -19.97 -11.42
N ASN A 246 17.01 -19.42 -11.39
CA ASN A 246 17.83 -19.10 -12.56
C ASN A 246 17.03 -18.38 -13.65
N ASP A 247 16.34 -17.30 -13.28
CA ASP A 247 15.48 -16.47 -14.15
C ASP A 247 14.24 -17.17 -14.72
N VAL A 248 14.00 -18.45 -14.38
CA VAL A 248 12.79 -19.17 -14.79
C VAL A 248 11.67 -18.91 -13.78
N THR A 249 10.52 -18.47 -14.28
CA THR A 249 9.33 -18.25 -13.45
C THR A 249 8.66 -19.58 -13.11
N HIS A 250 8.56 -19.88 -11.81
CA HIS A 250 7.97 -21.13 -11.32
C HIS A 250 6.61 -20.91 -10.66
N GLU A 251 6.44 -19.82 -9.93
CA GLU A 251 5.16 -19.46 -9.35
C GLU A 251 4.94 -17.95 -9.42
N CYS A 252 3.70 -17.57 -9.74
CA CYS A 252 3.26 -16.18 -9.76
C CYS A 252 2.13 -15.98 -8.74
N ASN A 253 2.04 -14.73 -8.27
CA ASN A 253 0.95 -14.22 -7.47
C ASN A 253 0.84 -14.83 -6.07
N PHE A 254 1.97 -15.23 -5.48
CA PHE A 254 1.96 -15.79 -4.15
C PHE A 254 1.80 -14.69 -3.09
N LEU A 255 0.75 -14.76 -2.28
CA LEU A 255 0.51 -13.90 -1.11
C LEU A 255 0.16 -14.72 0.13
N GLY A 256 0.31 -16.05 0.06
CA GLY A 256 -0.11 -16.97 1.12
C GLY A 256 -1.53 -16.70 1.62
N ASP A 257 -1.67 -16.53 2.93
CA ASP A 257 -2.95 -16.31 3.60
C ASP A 257 -3.46 -14.86 3.48
N HIS A 258 -2.66 -13.97 2.91
CA HIS A 258 -2.96 -12.53 2.86
C HIS A 258 -3.69 -12.09 1.59
N GLY A 259 -4.19 -13.03 0.79
CA GLY A 259 -4.88 -12.73 -0.48
C GLY A 259 -6.16 -11.88 -0.32
N ASN A 260 -6.74 -11.84 0.88
CA ASN A 260 -7.93 -11.03 1.21
C ASN A 260 -7.60 -9.70 1.90
N SER A 261 -6.32 -9.39 2.13
CA SER A 261 -5.93 -8.11 2.72
C SER A 261 -6.37 -6.95 1.82
N PRO A 262 -6.73 -5.78 2.39
CA PRO A 262 -6.98 -4.55 1.61
C PRO A 262 -5.80 -4.17 0.68
N TYR A 263 -4.58 -4.59 1.05
CA TYR A 263 -3.35 -4.31 0.32
C TYR A 263 -2.98 -5.38 -0.71
N ALA A 264 -3.67 -6.53 -0.74
CA ALA A 264 -3.35 -7.66 -1.62
C ALA A 264 -3.37 -7.29 -3.11
N GLY A 265 -4.23 -6.36 -3.51
CA GLY A 265 -4.29 -5.85 -4.89
C GLY A 265 -3.24 -4.81 -5.25
N ARG A 266 -2.33 -4.46 -4.33
CA ARG A 266 -1.28 -3.45 -4.54
C ARG A 266 0.12 -3.96 -4.22
N ILE A 267 0.23 -5.08 -3.51
CA ILE A 267 1.51 -5.71 -3.21
C ILE A 267 1.95 -6.56 -4.39
N PHE A 268 3.21 -6.42 -4.77
CA PHE A 268 3.88 -7.29 -5.73
C PHE A 268 5.35 -7.42 -5.39
N GLY A 269 6.04 -8.36 -6.01
CA GLY A 269 7.45 -8.55 -5.72
C GLY A 269 8.03 -9.79 -6.36
N SER A 270 9.27 -10.09 -5.98
CA SER A 270 9.97 -11.27 -6.49
C SER A 270 10.99 -11.81 -5.52
N VAL A 271 11.25 -13.12 -5.61
CA VAL A 271 12.37 -13.78 -4.95
C VAL A 271 13.03 -14.74 -5.94
N GLU A 272 14.35 -14.65 -6.03
CA GLU A 272 15.20 -15.55 -6.81
C GLU A 272 15.75 -16.62 -5.88
N ALA A 273 15.38 -17.88 -6.10
CA ALA A 273 15.68 -19.01 -5.25
C ALA A 273 16.40 -20.15 -6.02
N PRO A 274 17.69 -19.99 -6.34
CA PRO A 274 18.42 -20.96 -7.19
C PRO A 274 18.51 -22.38 -6.63
N LEU A 275 18.43 -22.56 -5.30
CA LEU A 275 18.49 -23.87 -4.65
C LEU A 275 17.27 -24.76 -4.94
N LEU A 276 16.18 -24.21 -5.51
CA LEU A 276 15.04 -25.00 -5.97
C LEU A 276 15.38 -25.91 -7.16
N GLU A 277 16.47 -25.63 -7.88
CA GLU A 277 16.97 -26.52 -8.95
C GLU A 277 17.54 -27.85 -8.43
N GLN A 278 17.86 -27.91 -7.14
CA GLN A 278 18.36 -29.12 -6.50
C GLN A 278 17.20 -29.89 -5.86
N GLU A 279 17.31 -31.21 -5.80
CA GLU A 279 16.34 -32.02 -5.04
C GLU A 279 16.49 -31.72 -3.54
N ASP A 280 15.40 -31.81 -2.79
CA ASP A 280 15.48 -31.74 -1.33
C ASP A 280 16.13 -33.01 -0.76
N GLU A 281 16.27 -33.05 0.56
CA GLU A 281 16.87 -34.18 1.28
C GLU A 281 16.12 -35.51 1.07
N GLU A 282 14.83 -35.46 0.70
CA GLU A 282 13.99 -36.61 0.41
C GLU A 282 13.95 -36.96 -1.10
N GLY A 283 14.75 -36.28 -1.94
CA GLY A 283 14.77 -36.51 -3.39
C GLY A 283 13.55 -35.94 -4.12
N ARG A 284 12.74 -35.08 -3.47
CA ARG A 284 11.53 -34.51 -4.08
C ARG A 284 11.90 -33.31 -4.94
N PRO A 285 11.35 -33.19 -6.16
CA PRO A 285 11.52 -32.00 -6.98
C PRO A 285 10.71 -30.83 -6.43
N ALA A 286 11.26 -29.61 -6.55
CA ALA A 286 10.56 -28.37 -6.19
C ALA A 286 9.38 -28.03 -7.12
N TYR A 287 9.28 -28.70 -8.26
CA TYR A 287 8.32 -28.38 -9.33
C TYR A 287 7.44 -29.58 -9.67
N THR A 288 6.16 -29.33 -9.87
CA THR A 288 5.19 -30.34 -10.31
C THR A 288 5.25 -30.57 -11.83
N ALA A 289 4.89 -31.78 -12.27
CA ALA A 289 4.82 -32.13 -13.69
C ALA A 289 3.65 -31.45 -14.43
N ASP A 290 2.63 -30.99 -13.70
CA ASP A 290 1.37 -30.44 -14.22
C ASP A 290 1.47 -29.01 -14.80
N ARG A 291 2.65 -28.37 -14.67
CA ARG A 291 2.98 -27.04 -15.22
C ARG A 291 1.92 -25.99 -14.86
N THR A 292 1.41 -26.02 -13.63
CA THR A 292 0.39 -25.09 -13.13
C THR A 292 0.94 -23.72 -12.71
N MET A 293 2.24 -23.49 -12.82
CA MET A 293 2.95 -22.37 -12.18
C MET A 293 2.73 -22.34 -10.67
N ARG A 294 2.85 -23.53 -10.07
CA ARG A 294 2.82 -23.72 -8.62
C ARG A 294 4.03 -24.57 -8.27
N LEU A 295 4.68 -24.21 -7.17
CA LEU A 295 5.71 -25.04 -6.59
C LEU A 295 5.11 -26.26 -5.89
N ASN A 296 5.88 -27.34 -5.83
CA ASN A 296 5.52 -28.56 -5.12
C ASN A 296 5.58 -28.31 -3.60
N ARG A 297 4.41 -28.17 -2.97
CA ARG A 297 4.29 -27.88 -1.52
C ARG A 297 4.80 -28.99 -0.62
N GLU A 298 4.99 -30.20 -1.15
CA GLU A 298 5.57 -31.32 -0.41
C GLU A 298 7.10 -31.23 -0.30
N ASN A 299 7.77 -30.45 -1.16
CA ASN A 299 9.22 -30.25 -1.08
C ASN A 299 9.58 -29.35 0.11
N LEU A 300 10.57 -29.74 0.91
CA LEU A 300 10.92 -29.02 2.15
C LEU A 300 11.40 -27.58 1.89
N ARG A 301 12.27 -27.39 0.88
CA ARG A 301 12.78 -26.06 0.53
C ARG A 301 11.69 -25.14 0.03
N VAL A 302 10.77 -25.69 -0.76
CA VAL A 302 9.58 -24.96 -1.24
C VAL A 302 8.72 -24.54 -0.05
N ASN A 303 8.43 -25.46 0.87
CA ASN A 303 7.65 -25.15 2.06
C ASN A 303 8.29 -24.03 2.89
N ALA A 304 9.59 -24.14 3.18
CA ALA A 304 10.35 -23.13 3.91
C ALA A 304 10.34 -21.77 3.20
N LEU A 305 10.58 -21.73 1.89
CA LEU A 305 10.55 -20.50 1.10
C LEU A 305 9.18 -19.81 1.19
N LEU A 306 8.11 -20.58 1.01
CA LEU A 306 6.75 -20.04 0.98
C LEU A 306 6.28 -19.60 2.36
N SER A 307 6.66 -20.31 3.42
CA SER A 307 6.40 -19.92 4.81
C SER A 307 7.08 -18.60 5.12
N TRP A 308 8.37 -18.48 4.81
CA TRP A 308 9.10 -17.22 5.00
C TRP A 308 8.48 -16.07 4.19
N VAL A 309 8.17 -16.27 2.90
CA VAL A 309 7.53 -15.23 2.08
C VAL A 309 6.16 -14.84 2.64
N ASN A 310 5.37 -15.80 3.13
CA ASN A 310 4.08 -15.54 3.76
C ASN A 310 4.22 -14.70 5.04
N ASP A 311 5.18 -15.03 5.89
CA ASP A 311 5.41 -14.32 7.15
C ASP A 311 5.91 -12.89 6.87
N ALA A 312 6.91 -12.76 6.01
CA ALA A 312 7.48 -11.49 5.58
C ALA A 312 6.44 -10.54 4.96
N THR A 313 5.60 -11.06 4.05
CA THR A 313 4.53 -10.25 3.44
C THR A 313 3.45 -9.89 4.46
N GLY A 314 3.14 -10.81 5.39
CA GLY A 314 2.20 -10.56 6.48
C GLY A 314 2.64 -9.44 7.41
N ASP A 315 3.93 -9.38 7.76
CA ASP A 315 4.46 -8.33 8.63
C ASP A 315 4.45 -6.96 7.95
N ILE A 316 4.74 -6.89 6.65
CA ILE A 316 4.59 -5.66 5.87
C ILE A 316 3.13 -5.20 5.84
N ILE A 317 2.18 -6.13 5.59
CA ILE A 317 0.75 -5.80 5.56
C ILE A 317 0.28 -5.25 6.90
N LYS A 318 0.65 -5.90 8.01
CA LYS A 318 0.32 -5.42 9.36
C LYS A 318 0.92 -4.04 9.64
N ALA A 319 2.15 -3.79 9.19
CA ALA A 319 2.78 -2.48 9.33
C ALA A 319 2.01 -1.40 8.57
N LEU A 320 1.60 -1.67 7.32
CA LEU A 320 0.80 -0.75 6.50
C LEU A 320 -0.57 -0.47 7.13
N GLU A 321 -1.26 -1.49 7.61
CA GLU A 321 -2.56 -1.33 8.31
C GLU A 321 -2.42 -0.50 9.60
N THR A 322 -1.31 -0.68 10.32
CA THR A 322 -1.01 0.09 11.53
C THR A 322 -0.72 1.56 11.21
N GLU A 323 0.05 1.81 10.16
CA GLU A 323 0.34 3.16 9.69
C GLU A 323 -0.93 3.88 9.22
N GLU A 324 -1.78 3.20 8.46
CA GLU A 324 -3.05 3.76 7.98
C GLU A 324 -3.98 4.11 9.14
N LYS A 325 -4.12 3.22 10.14
CA LYS A 325 -4.89 3.51 11.36
C LYS A 325 -4.34 4.72 12.09
N ALA A 326 -3.02 4.81 12.25
CA ALA A 326 -2.39 5.94 12.90
C ALA A 326 -2.60 7.26 12.12
N GLN A 327 -2.56 7.23 10.79
CA GLN A 327 -2.85 8.39 9.95
C GLN A 327 -4.32 8.82 10.06
N GLN A 328 -5.25 7.86 10.06
CA GLN A 328 -6.68 8.12 10.27
C GLN A 328 -6.94 8.72 11.65
N ASP A 329 -6.32 8.20 12.70
CA ASP A 329 -6.44 8.73 14.07
C ASP A 329 -5.87 10.15 14.18
N ARG A 330 -4.73 10.44 13.54
CA ARG A 330 -4.16 11.80 13.49
C ARG A 330 -5.08 12.77 12.76
N ALA A 331 -5.61 12.39 11.60
CA ALA A 331 -6.55 13.21 10.84
C ALA A 331 -7.84 13.47 11.65
N ARG A 332 -8.34 12.45 12.34
CA ARG A 332 -9.49 12.52 13.24
C ARG A 332 -9.24 13.50 14.39
N GLN A 333 -8.08 13.41 15.05
CA GLN A 333 -7.69 14.34 16.12
C GLN A 333 -7.53 15.78 15.62
N GLU A 334 -6.93 15.99 14.44
CA GLU A 334 -6.81 17.32 13.85
C GLU A 334 -8.18 17.94 13.57
N GLN A 335 -9.13 17.14 13.08
CA GLN A 335 -10.48 17.59 12.84
C GLN A 335 -11.24 17.93 14.13
N LEU A 336 -11.04 17.15 15.20
CA LEU A 336 -11.57 17.47 16.53
C LEU A 336 -11.02 18.79 17.03
N ARG A 337 -9.71 19.01 16.94
CA ARG A 337 -9.06 20.27 17.33
C ARG A 337 -9.62 21.47 16.56
N LYS A 338 -9.81 21.36 15.25
CA LYS A 338 -10.43 22.42 14.42
C LYS A 338 -11.85 22.75 14.86
N THR A 339 -12.65 21.73 15.16
CA THR A 339 -14.03 21.89 15.64
C THR A 339 -14.05 22.55 17.02
N ALA A 340 -13.23 22.07 17.94
CA ALA A 340 -13.10 22.62 19.28
C ALA A 340 -12.69 24.09 19.25
N LYS A 341 -11.68 24.45 18.46
CA LYS A 341 -11.24 25.85 18.27
C LYS A 341 -12.36 26.76 17.75
N THR A 342 -13.20 26.26 16.84
CA THR A 342 -14.36 27.02 16.34
C THR A 342 -15.35 27.33 17.46
N ILE A 343 -15.57 26.36 18.36
CA ILE A 343 -16.42 26.53 19.55
C ILE A 343 -15.76 27.50 20.53
N GLU A 344 -14.46 27.35 20.82
CA GLU A 344 -13.68 28.27 21.66
C GLU A 344 -13.83 29.72 21.19
N ASP A 345 -13.59 29.98 19.90
CA ASP A 345 -13.70 31.32 19.32
C ASP A 345 -15.11 31.90 19.49
N ALA A 346 -16.15 31.07 19.35
CA ALA A 346 -17.53 31.50 19.56
C ALA A 346 -17.85 31.81 21.03
N LEU A 347 -17.42 30.95 21.95
CA LEU A 347 -17.61 31.16 23.39
C LEU A 347 -16.84 32.39 23.89
N ASN A 348 -15.62 32.60 23.40
CA ASN A 348 -14.80 33.76 23.75
C ASN A 348 -15.38 35.07 23.22
N ARG A 349 -15.95 35.08 22.00
CA ARG A 349 -16.72 36.25 21.51
C ARG A 349 -17.90 36.58 22.44
N ARG A 350 -18.62 35.56 22.92
CA ARG A 350 -19.72 35.76 23.88
C ARG A 350 -19.24 36.26 25.23
N LEU A 351 -18.15 35.70 25.74
CA LEU A 351 -17.55 36.15 27.00
C LEU A 351 -17.25 37.66 26.95
N ALA A 352 -16.60 38.11 25.88
CA ALA A 352 -16.27 39.53 25.69
C ALA A 352 -17.54 40.40 25.71
N HIS A 353 -18.57 40.03 24.94
CA HIS A 353 -19.84 40.76 24.92
C HIS A 353 -20.55 40.79 26.29
N ALA A 354 -20.54 39.67 27.03
CA ALA A 354 -21.16 39.59 28.34
C ALA A 354 -20.49 40.57 29.33
N PHE A 355 -19.16 40.60 29.38
CA PHE A 355 -18.41 41.50 30.26
C PHE A 355 -18.55 42.97 29.83
N GLU A 356 -18.51 43.29 28.53
CA GLU A 356 -18.80 44.64 28.03
C GLU A 356 -20.22 45.13 28.42
N SER A 357 -21.20 44.22 28.38
CA SER A 357 -22.58 44.54 28.80
C SER A 357 -22.66 44.81 30.30
N MET A 358 -21.94 44.04 31.11
CA MET A 358 -21.89 44.19 32.56
C MET A 358 -21.19 45.49 32.95
N GLU A 359 -20.03 45.80 32.35
CA GLU A 359 -19.33 47.07 32.57
C GLU A 359 -20.23 48.28 32.29
N ARG A 360 -20.97 48.25 31.17
CA ARG A 360 -21.94 49.31 30.83
C ARG A 360 -23.00 49.45 31.90
N LYS A 361 -23.57 48.36 32.38
CA LYS A 361 -24.63 48.36 33.41
C LYS A 361 -24.13 48.83 34.77
N ILE A 362 -22.95 48.38 35.20
CA ILE A 362 -22.29 48.85 36.42
C ILE A 362 -22.06 50.36 36.30
N ASN A 363 -21.52 50.84 35.18
CA ASN A 363 -21.28 52.27 34.96
C ASN A 363 -22.59 53.09 34.98
N LEU A 364 -23.67 52.57 34.40
CA LEU A 364 -25.01 53.19 34.40
C LEU A 364 -25.63 53.25 35.81
N LYS A 365 -25.58 52.16 36.59
CA LYS A 365 -26.09 52.15 37.98
C LYS A 365 -25.28 53.08 38.88
N VAL A 366 -23.96 53.17 38.68
CA VAL A 366 -23.08 54.06 39.43
C VAL A 366 -23.26 55.54 39.06
N THR A 367 -23.61 55.85 37.81
CA THR A 367 -23.95 57.23 37.40
C THR A 367 -25.36 57.65 37.84
N ALA A 368 -26.29 56.71 37.96
CA ALA A 368 -27.67 56.98 38.40
C ALA A 368 -27.83 57.14 39.92
N ASN A 369 -26.92 56.60 40.75
CA ASN A 369 -26.96 56.74 42.22
C ASN A 369 -25.55 56.95 42.80
N PRO A 370 -25.08 58.21 42.95
CA PRO A 370 -23.75 58.51 43.49
C PRO A 370 -23.56 58.16 44.97
N SER A 371 -24.65 57.94 45.72
CA SER A 371 -24.67 57.70 47.17
C SER A 371 -24.56 56.23 47.59
N LEU A 372 -24.34 55.29 46.67
CA LEU A 372 -24.09 53.87 46.97
C LEU A 372 -22.60 53.55 47.18
N LEU A 373 -21.82 54.54 47.63
CA LEU A 373 -20.41 54.42 48.01
C LEU A 373 -20.32 54.22 49.53
N GLY A 374 -20.78 53.05 49.98
CA GLY A 374 -20.88 52.73 51.39
C GLY A 374 -21.16 51.25 51.64
N LEU A 375 -20.53 50.37 50.88
CA LEU A 375 -20.38 48.95 51.24
C LEU A 375 -18.97 48.52 50.82
N GLU A 376 -18.17 48.18 51.83
CA GLU A 376 -16.83 47.66 51.71
C GLU A 376 -16.83 46.40 50.84
N VAL A 377 -16.25 46.50 49.64
CA VAL A 377 -15.64 45.33 49.00
C VAL A 377 -14.28 45.20 49.66
N GLN A 378 -14.13 44.22 50.56
CA GLN A 378 -12.82 43.76 51.00
C GLN A 378 -12.06 43.30 49.75
N ASN A 379 -11.18 44.18 49.25
CA ASN A 379 -10.14 43.81 48.32
C ASN A 379 -9.20 42.85 49.05
N SER A 380 -9.33 41.55 48.80
CA SER A 380 -8.20 40.65 49.01
C SER A 380 -7.23 40.88 47.87
N ASP A 381 -6.14 41.58 48.17
CA ASP A 381 -4.97 41.69 47.32
C ASP A 381 -4.47 40.30 46.92
N LEU A 382 -4.56 39.98 45.63
CA LEU A 382 -3.69 39.01 44.96
C LEU A 382 -3.66 39.36 43.46
N SER A 383 -2.94 40.43 43.17
CA SER A 383 -2.40 40.73 41.84
C SER A 383 -1.06 40.01 41.72
N THR A 384 -1.09 38.75 41.27
CA THR A 384 0.08 38.13 40.65
C THR A 384 -0.18 38.13 39.15
N SER A 385 0.42 39.10 38.46
CA SER A 385 0.49 39.11 37.00
C SER A 385 1.35 37.93 36.54
N VAL A 386 0.71 36.93 35.94
CA VAL A 386 1.38 35.90 35.14
C VAL A 386 1.09 36.24 33.68
N GLU A 387 2.12 36.71 32.98
CA GLU A 387 2.12 36.73 31.52
C GLU A 387 2.24 35.28 31.05
N VAL A 388 1.16 34.74 30.48
CA VAL A 388 1.22 33.45 29.76
C VAL A 388 1.37 33.77 28.28
N SER A 389 2.60 33.70 27.80
CA SER A 389 2.93 33.57 26.40
C SER A 389 2.29 32.31 25.83
N GLY A 390 1.56 32.42 24.73
CA GLY A 390 1.02 31.29 24.00
C GLY A 390 2.13 30.35 23.51
N GLY A 391 2.31 29.24 24.22
CA GLY A 391 3.08 28.09 23.82
C GLY A 391 2.16 26.88 23.72
N ASP A 392 2.19 26.23 22.56
CA ASP A 392 1.49 24.98 22.26
C ASP A 392 2.16 23.84 23.04
N GLU A 393 1.67 23.54 24.25
CA GLU A 393 2.12 22.39 25.03
C GLU A 393 1.02 21.32 25.04
N GLY A 394 1.27 20.26 24.27
CA GLY A 394 0.52 19.01 24.37
C GLY A 394 0.80 18.33 25.71
N GLU A 395 -0.23 17.75 26.32
CA GLU A 395 -0.10 16.90 27.51
C GLU A 395 0.89 15.75 27.21
N GLN A 396 2.06 15.75 27.87
CA GLN A 396 3.04 14.66 27.86
C GLN A 396 3.28 14.17 29.29
N GLU A 397 3.23 12.86 29.49
CA GLU A 397 3.16 12.21 30.80
C GLU A 397 4.58 11.87 31.34
N TYR A 398 4.86 12.23 32.60
CA TYR A 398 6.16 12.01 33.26
C TYR A 398 6.20 10.69 34.06
N ILE A 399 7.35 10.00 34.09
CA ILE A 399 7.65 8.91 35.04
C ILE A 399 8.98 9.22 35.77
N ARG A 400 9.07 8.88 37.05
CA ARG A 400 10.32 8.91 37.85
C ARG A 400 11.02 7.55 37.78
N ASP A 401 12.33 7.56 37.58
CA ASP A 401 13.13 6.33 37.74
C ASP A 401 13.47 6.04 39.21
N ASP A 402 14.03 4.85 39.47
CA ASP A 402 14.37 4.35 40.80
C ASP A 402 15.48 5.14 41.52
N LYS A 403 16.04 6.18 40.88
CA LYS A 403 17.02 7.11 41.47
C LYS A 403 16.47 8.53 41.65
N GLY A 404 15.21 8.77 41.29
CA GLY A 404 14.51 10.03 41.55
C GLY A 404 14.71 11.11 40.49
N ASP A 405 15.31 10.79 39.35
CA ASP A 405 15.46 11.72 38.23
C ASP A 405 14.30 11.59 37.22
N LEU A 406 13.93 12.71 36.61
CA LEU A 406 12.86 12.79 35.61
C LEU A 406 13.40 12.50 34.21
N ARG A 407 12.80 11.54 33.49
CA ARG A 407 13.11 11.26 32.08
C ARG A 407 11.86 11.18 31.21
N TRP A 408 12.05 11.47 29.91
CA TRP A 408 11.05 11.36 28.85
C TRP A 408 10.67 9.89 28.59
N ARG A 409 9.40 9.62 28.28
CA ARG A 409 8.95 8.32 27.77
C ARG A 409 9.10 8.32 26.26
N ASP A 410 10.15 7.70 25.74
CA ASP A 410 10.26 7.44 24.30
C ASP A 410 9.15 6.45 23.88
N ALA A 411 8.39 6.84 22.87
CA ALA A 411 7.45 5.94 22.21
C ALA A 411 8.23 4.94 21.35
N ALA A 412 8.04 3.65 21.65
CA ALA A 412 8.49 2.46 20.91
C ALA A 412 9.94 1.97 21.15
N GLU A 413 10.16 1.26 22.27
CA GLU A 413 10.88 -0.02 22.23
C GLU A 413 9.85 -1.13 21.97
N ASN A 414 9.32 -1.16 20.74
CA ASN A 414 8.92 -2.42 20.13
C ASN A 414 9.94 -2.64 19.04
N GLU A 415 10.65 -3.76 19.09
CA GLU A 415 11.56 -4.22 18.04
C GLU A 415 10.87 -4.05 16.68
N LYS A 416 11.22 -2.97 15.96
CA LYS A 416 10.86 -2.85 14.55
C LYS A 416 11.66 -3.94 13.85
N PRO A 417 11.05 -4.78 12.99
CA PRO A 417 11.82 -5.62 12.12
C PRO A 417 12.78 -4.74 11.32
N ASN A 418 14.03 -5.17 11.19
CA ASN A 418 15.11 -4.41 10.57
C ASN A 418 14.91 -4.36 9.05
N PHE A 419 13.95 -3.58 8.59
CA PHE A 419 13.62 -3.41 7.18
C PHE A 419 14.60 -2.42 6.53
N LYS A 420 15.38 -2.86 5.55
CA LYS A 420 16.10 -1.96 4.64
C LYS A 420 15.08 -1.38 3.66
N VAL A 421 14.51 -0.23 3.98
CA VAL A 421 13.62 0.52 3.07
C VAL A 421 14.48 1.37 2.15
N ARG A 422 14.28 1.24 0.84
CA ARG A 422 14.83 2.18 -0.16
C ARG A 422 13.70 3.04 -0.70
N GLU A 423 13.77 4.34 -0.44
CA GLU A 423 12.89 5.32 -1.07
C GLU A 423 13.53 5.83 -2.35
N ASN A 424 12.74 5.99 -3.41
CA ASN A 424 13.24 6.48 -4.70
C ASN A 424 13.44 8.01 -4.64
N GLU A 425 14.69 8.45 -4.75
CA GLU A 425 15.02 9.84 -5.11
C GLU A 425 14.67 10.08 -6.58
N HIS A 426 13.49 10.65 -6.85
CA HIS A 426 13.19 11.17 -8.18
C HIS A 426 14.02 12.44 -8.43
N GLY A 427 15.08 12.30 -9.20
CA GLY A 427 15.80 13.42 -9.81
C GLY A 427 14.88 14.20 -10.77
N PRO A 428 15.03 15.54 -10.85
CA PRO A 428 14.13 16.37 -11.65
C PRO A 428 14.44 16.23 -13.15
N GLY A 429 13.47 15.75 -13.93
CA GLY A 429 13.45 15.85 -15.39
C GLY A 429 12.99 17.25 -15.87
N PRO A 430 13.28 17.62 -17.13
CA PRO A 430 13.71 18.96 -17.51
C PRO A 430 12.57 19.97 -17.64
N GLY A 431 12.85 21.19 -17.16
CA GLY A 431 11.98 22.36 -17.28
C GLY A 431 11.88 22.90 -18.71
N LEU A 432 10.66 23.30 -19.08
CA LEU A 432 10.40 24.26 -20.14
C LEU A 432 10.30 25.65 -19.50
N GLY A 433 11.23 26.53 -19.86
CA GLY A 433 11.35 27.86 -19.29
C GLY A 433 10.52 28.93 -20.00
N THR A 434 10.37 30.05 -19.32
CA THR A 434 10.34 31.41 -19.88
C THR A 434 10.85 32.37 -18.79
N GLY A 435 12.03 32.97 -18.97
CA GLY A 435 12.51 34.11 -18.16
C GLY A 435 11.92 35.45 -18.63
N PRO A 436 12.55 36.62 -18.36
CA PRO A 436 13.40 37.00 -17.23
C PRO A 436 13.10 38.43 -16.64
N GLY A 437 13.33 38.59 -15.33
CA GLY A 437 13.84 39.80 -14.61
C GLY A 437 12.96 41.07 -14.48
N PRO A 438 13.38 42.08 -13.68
CA PRO A 438 14.52 42.16 -12.75
C PRO A 438 14.12 42.62 -11.31
N GLU A 439 14.78 42.13 -10.27
CA GLU A 439 15.81 42.82 -9.43
C GLU A 439 15.28 43.99 -8.58
N ASP A 440 15.39 43.86 -7.26
CA ASP A 440 16.25 44.76 -6.50
C ASP A 440 16.59 44.18 -5.11
N ASP A 441 17.90 44.07 -4.90
CA ASP A 441 18.60 43.68 -3.69
C ASP A 441 18.44 44.73 -2.57
N LYS A 442 18.47 44.28 -1.30
CA LYS A 442 19.56 44.58 -0.34
C LYS A 442 19.17 44.34 1.13
N GLU A 443 19.88 43.38 1.70
CA GLU A 443 20.65 43.43 2.94
C GLU A 443 20.30 44.46 4.04
N ALA A 444 20.02 43.89 5.21
CA ALA A 444 20.65 44.14 6.52
C ALA A 444 21.28 45.52 6.80
N ASN A 445 20.81 46.16 7.87
CA ASN A 445 21.72 46.70 8.89
C ASN A 445 21.02 46.93 10.24
N ALA A 446 21.73 46.54 11.30
CA ALA A 446 21.43 46.85 12.70
C ALA A 446 21.82 48.29 13.03
N VAL A 447 21.05 48.99 13.88
CA VAL A 447 21.54 50.12 14.69
C VAL A 447 20.85 50.15 16.06
N GLN A 448 21.66 50.48 17.04
CA GLN A 448 21.50 50.54 18.49
C GLN A 448 20.51 51.59 19.02
N GLU A 449 20.21 51.39 20.31
CA GLU A 449 19.59 52.30 21.27
C GLU A 449 20.15 53.73 21.24
N ASP A 450 19.27 54.70 21.51
CA ASP A 450 19.66 55.98 22.11
C ASP A 450 18.62 56.43 23.15
N GLN A 451 19.13 56.96 24.27
CA GLN A 451 18.35 57.43 25.40
C GLN A 451 18.14 58.94 25.34
N GLY A 452 16.87 59.35 25.37
CA GLY A 452 16.39 60.47 26.18
C GLY A 452 16.37 61.87 25.56
N GLU A 453 15.19 62.51 25.55
CA GLU A 453 15.01 63.77 26.29
C GLU A 453 13.53 64.15 26.50
N LYS A 454 13.32 64.88 27.60
CA LYS A 454 12.04 65.23 28.22
C LYS A 454 11.36 66.40 27.50
N GLY A 455 10.06 66.25 27.22
CA GLY A 455 9.15 67.36 26.93
C GLY A 455 7.90 67.29 27.81
N ALA A 456 7.66 68.32 28.63
CA ALA A 456 6.61 68.36 29.62
C ALA A 456 5.23 68.77 29.04
N LYS A 457 4.21 67.95 29.40
CA LYS A 457 2.74 68.15 29.62
C LYS A 457 2.02 69.38 29.05
N PRO A 458 0.72 69.17 28.74
CA PRO A 458 -0.31 69.83 29.56
C PRO A 458 -1.08 68.83 30.42
N ARG A 459 -1.29 69.21 31.68
CA ARG A 459 -2.32 68.65 32.56
C ARG A 459 -3.67 68.93 31.94
N ASP A 460 -4.48 67.90 31.77
CA ASP A 460 -5.92 68.07 31.81
C ASP A 460 -6.57 66.99 32.69
N THR A 461 -7.37 67.50 33.62
CA THR A 461 -8.46 66.89 34.39
C THR A 461 -8.34 65.42 34.84
N GLN A 462 -8.24 65.25 36.17
CA GLN A 462 -8.49 64.00 36.89
C GLN A 462 -9.92 63.49 36.63
N GLN A 463 -10.09 62.61 35.65
CA GLN A 463 -11.12 61.57 35.71
C GLN A 463 -10.49 60.33 36.34
N GLY A 464 -11.09 59.83 37.42
CA GLY A 464 -10.61 58.65 38.12
C GLY A 464 -10.53 57.47 37.16
N ASN A 465 -9.31 56.95 36.95
CA ASN A 465 -9.08 55.70 36.22
C ASN A 465 -9.72 54.54 36.99
N ARG A 466 -10.97 54.19 36.63
CA ARG A 466 -11.58 52.92 37.03
C ARG A 466 -10.96 51.82 36.16
N LYS A 467 -10.37 50.81 36.80
CA LYS A 467 -9.85 49.61 36.13
C LYS A 467 -10.99 48.94 35.36
N LYS A 468 -10.80 48.64 34.08
CA LYS A 468 -11.70 47.80 33.27
C LYS A 468 -11.80 46.41 33.92
N LEU A 469 -13.00 45.83 33.96
CA LEU A 469 -13.20 44.42 34.26
C LEU A 469 -12.65 43.60 33.09
N GLN A 470 -11.44 43.07 33.25
CA GLN A 470 -10.84 42.17 32.28
C GLN A 470 -11.19 40.72 32.67
N PRO A 471 -11.71 39.89 31.75
CA PRO A 471 -11.87 38.47 32.03
C PRO A 471 -10.49 37.84 32.30
N ARG A 472 -10.42 36.88 33.23
CA ARG A 472 -9.18 36.24 33.72
C ARG A 472 -8.45 35.33 32.70
N GLY A 473 -8.70 35.49 31.40
CA GLY A 473 -8.19 34.66 30.32
C GLY A 473 -9.29 34.24 29.34
N SER A 474 -8.91 33.55 28.26
CA SER A 474 -9.83 32.99 27.26
C SER A 474 -10.24 31.56 27.61
N PHE A 475 -11.49 31.18 27.36
CA PHE A 475 -11.93 29.79 27.45
C PHE A 475 -11.24 28.90 26.42
N ARG A 476 -10.88 27.69 26.86
CA ARG A 476 -10.52 26.57 26.01
C ARG A 476 -11.60 25.49 26.06
N VAL A 477 -11.76 24.74 24.98
CA VAL A 477 -12.67 23.61 24.84
C VAL A 477 -11.84 22.42 24.37
N ILE A 478 -11.77 21.37 25.18
CA ILE A 478 -10.98 20.19 24.88
C ILE A 478 -11.89 18.96 24.82
N PRO A 479 -12.13 18.39 23.63
CA PRO A 479 -12.73 17.07 23.51
C PRO A 479 -11.78 16.02 24.11
N LYS A 480 -12.27 15.21 25.04
CA LYS A 480 -11.46 14.19 25.74
C LYS A 480 -12.27 12.91 25.94
N ALA A 481 -11.62 11.77 25.74
CA ALA A 481 -12.16 10.46 26.11
C ALA A 481 -12.10 10.34 27.64
N MET A 482 -13.27 10.28 28.29
CA MET A 482 -13.38 10.22 29.76
C MET A 482 -14.13 8.98 30.25
N GLY A 483 -14.51 8.08 29.34
CA GLY A 483 -15.32 6.91 29.62
C GLY A 483 -16.84 7.17 29.62
N PRO A 484 -17.67 6.12 29.44
CA PRO A 484 -19.11 6.27 29.24
C PRO A 484 -19.87 6.73 30.50
N ASP A 485 -19.33 6.45 31.69
CA ASP A 485 -19.96 6.78 32.98
C ASP A 485 -19.59 8.19 33.50
N ALA A 486 -18.61 8.85 32.85
CA ALA A 486 -18.19 10.20 33.19
C ALA A 486 -19.19 11.25 32.66
N PRO A 487 -19.30 12.43 33.30
CA PRO A 487 -20.23 13.48 32.86
C PRO A 487 -19.95 13.90 31.41
N ARG A 488 -21.01 14.30 30.69
CA ARG A 488 -20.93 14.69 29.27
C ARG A 488 -19.98 15.88 29.00
N ALA A 489 -19.82 16.78 29.97
CA ALA A 489 -18.82 17.84 29.97
C ALA A 489 -18.62 18.35 31.41
N TYR A 490 -17.50 19.03 31.66
CA TYR A 490 -17.29 19.80 32.90
C TYR A 490 -16.37 20.99 32.67
N TYR A 491 -16.55 22.03 33.48
CA TYR A 491 -15.66 23.20 33.51
C TYR A 491 -14.56 23.07 34.58
N ALA A 492 -13.30 23.22 34.16
CA ALA A 492 -12.13 23.29 35.03
C ALA A 492 -11.70 24.75 35.26
N ALA A 493 -12.13 25.32 36.39
CA ALA A 493 -11.88 26.72 36.73
C ALA A 493 -10.39 27.11 36.78
N ALA A 494 -9.53 26.21 37.26
CA ALA A 494 -8.09 26.45 37.37
C ALA A 494 -7.41 26.80 36.04
N TYR A 495 -7.95 26.30 34.92
CA TYR A 495 -7.36 26.45 33.59
C TYR A 495 -8.26 27.20 32.60
N ILE A 496 -9.45 27.63 33.06
CA ILE A 496 -10.52 28.18 32.22
C ILE A 496 -10.79 27.26 31.01
N THR A 497 -10.86 25.96 31.26
CA THR A 497 -11.01 24.93 30.22
C THR A 497 -12.30 24.15 30.43
N ILE A 498 -13.07 23.97 29.36
CA ILE A 498 -14.24 23.09 29.32
C ILE A 498 -13.80 21.78 28.66
N TYR A 499 -13.92 20.67 29.39
CA TYR A 499 -13.68 19.34 28.84
C TYR A 499 -15.01 18.74 28.40
N VAL A 500 -15.08 18.24 27.16
CA VAL A 500 -16.28 17.60 26.61
C VAL A 500 -16.00 16.11 26.39
N ASN A 501 -16.84 15.23 26.96
CA ASN A 501 -16.64 13.79 26.94
C ASN A 501 -17.03 13.18 25.60
N THR A 502 -16.04 12.72 24.82
CA THR A 502 -16.32 12.07 23.53
C THR A 502 -16.90 10.66 23.69
N ASP A 503 -16.74 10.03 24.85
CA ASP A 503 -17.20 8.65 25.11
C ASP A 503 -18.60 8.59 25.73
N HIS A 504 -19.18 9.74 26.08
CA HIS A 504 -20.51 9.78 26.66
C HIS A 504 -21.53 9.19 25.67
N PRO A 505 -22.45 8.29 26.09
CA PRO A 505 -23.32 7.53 25.18
C PRO A 505 -24.08 8.37 24.16
N GLN A 506 -24.49 9.59 24.53
CA GLN A 506 -25.18 10.52 23.63
C GLN A 506 -24.27 11.05 22.52
N ILE A 507 -22.99 11.33 22.81
CA ILE A 507 -22.02 11.84 21.84
C ILE A 507 -21.49 10.71 20.98
N ALA A 508 -21.11 9.59 21.59
CA ALA A 508 -20.64 8.40 20.87
C ALA A 508 -21.68 7.85 19.87
N ALA A 509 -22.97 7.99 20.15
CA ALA A 509 -24.05 7.55 19.26
C ALA A 509 -24.21 8.38 17.97
N THR A 510 -23.63 9.59 17.91
CA THR A 510 -23.76 10.49 16.74
C THR A 510 -22.87 10.10 15.55
N GLY A 511 -22.03 9.07 15.69
CA GLY A 511 -21.18 8.56 14.62
C GLY A 511 -19.78 9.20 14.62
N ASN A 512 -19.30 9.63 13.45
CA ASN A 512 -17.94 10.16 13.31
C ASN A 512 -17.86 11.69 13.59
N GLU A 513 -16.65 12.19 13.81
CA GLU A 513 -16.34 13.60 14.12
C GLU A 513 -16.61 14.57 12.96
N SER A 514 -16.92 14.03 11.79
CA SER A 514 -17.28 14.79 10.59
C SER A 514 -18.77 15.03 10.45
N SER A 515 -19.57 14.21 11.15
CA SER A 515 -21.03 14.33 11.19
C SER A 515 -21.43 15.68 11.75
N VAL A 516 -22.56 16.17 11.28
CA VAL A 516 -23.12 17.44 11.74
C VAL A 516 -23.60 17.25 13.18
N GLU A 517 -24.28 16.15 13.42
CA GLU A 517 -24.86 15.74 14.70
C GLU A 517 -23.81 15.71 15.82
N PHE A 518 -22.63 15.14 15.57
CA PHE A 518 -21.52 15.14 16.53
C PHE A 518 -21.08 16.56 16.89
N LYS A 519 -20.90 17.44 15.90
CA LYS A 519 -20.44 18.81 16.12
C LYS A 519 -21.45 19.65 16.87
N ILE A 520 -22.74 19.46 16.56
CA ILE A 520 -23.85 20.11 17.27
C ILE A 520 -23.83 19.71 18.74
N LEU A 521 -23.76 18.41 19.02
CA LEU A 521 -23.83 17.91 20.39
C LEU A 521 -22.56 18.28 21.19
N LEU A 522 -21.39 18.29 20.54
CA LEU A 522 -20.14 18.78 21.12
C LEU A 522 -20.26 20.27 21.51
N ALA A 523 -20.82 21.09 20.62
CA ALA A 523 -21.05 22.51 20.87
C ALA A 523 -22.10 22.76 21.96
N GLU A 524 -23.20 22.00 21.98
CA GLU A 524 -24.24 22.07 23.01
C GLU A 524 -23.67 21.77 24.40
N CYS A 525 -22.87 20.71 24.51
CA CYS A 525 -22.24 20.33 25.78
C CYS A 525 -21.26 21.41 26.25
N ALA A 526 -20.44 21.94 25.34
CA ALA A 526 -19.52 23.04 25.65
C ALA A 526 -20.28 24.32 26.08
N ALA A 527 -21.33 24.70 25.34
CA ALA A 527 -22.14 25.88 25.66
C ALA A 527 -22.86 25.73 27.00
N SER A 528 -23.36 24.54 27.33
CA SER A 528 -24.01 24.26 28.62
C SER A 528 -23.07 24.45 29.81
N GLU A 529 -21.81 24.04 29.70
CA GLU A 529 -20.81 24.25 30.76
C GLU A 529 -20.30 25.70 30.78
N PHE A 530 -20.16 26.32 29.61
CA PHE A 530 -19.84 27.75 29.50
C PHE A 530 -20.89 28.62 30.18
N ALA A 531 -22.18 28.31 30.01
CA ALA A 531 -23.29 28.97 30.68
C ALA A 531 -23.12 29.02 32.21
N LEU A 532 -22.78 27.87 32.80
CA LEU A 532 -22.55 27.71 34.23
C LEU A 532 -21.31 28.50 34.68
N ALA A 533 -20.22 28.37 33.93
CA ALA A 533 -18.97 29.06 34.21
C ALA A 533 -19.12 30.59 34.13
N LEU A 534 -19.76 31.09 33.07
CA LEU A 534 -20.03 32.51 32.87
C LEU A 534 -20.87 33.06 34.01
N THR A 535 -21.94 32.36 34.42
CA THR A 535 -22.79 32.80 35.53
C THR A 535 -22.00 32.91 36.84
N ALA A 536 -21.18 31.91 37.16
CA ALA A 536 -20.32 31.95 38.33
C ALA A 536 -19.36 33.15 38.28
N MET A 537 -18.71 33.38 37.14
CA MET A 537 -17.82 34.53 36.93
C MET A 537 -18.56 35.87 37.08
N ARG A 538 -19.80 35.98 36.59
CA ARG A 538 -20.59 37.22 36.71
C ARG A 538 -20.92 37.53 38.17
N ILE A 539 -21.23 36.52 38.97
CA ILE A 539 -21.48 36.66 40.41
C ILE A 539 -20.21 37.11 41.14
N GLU A 540 -19.08 36.44 40.90
CA GLU A 540 -17.79 36.80 41.51
C GLU A 540 -17.39 38.26 41.21
N ASN A 541 -17.76 38.77 40.04
CA ASN A 541 -17.49 40.14 39.62
C ASN A 541 -18.60 41.14 40.01
N GLY A 542 -19.59 40.73 40.81
CA GLY A 542 -20.60 41.62 41.37
C GLY A 542 -21.65 42.11 40.38
N ASP A 543 -22.05 41.26 39.42
CA ASP A 543 -23.10 41.61 38.45
C ASP A 543 -24.40 42.00 39.17
N PRO A 544 -24.87 43.25 38.99
CA PRO A 544 -25.99 43.79 39.76
C PRO A 544 -27.36 43.30 39.28
N ASP A 545 -27.42 42.46 38.25
CA ASP A 545 -28.64 41.81 37.76
C ASP A 545 -28.79 40.36 38.25
N ILE A 546 -27.79 39.84 38.97
CA ILE A 546 -27.81 38.47 39.49
C ILE A 546 -27.96 38.51 41.01
N ASP A 547 -29.10 38.05 41.52
CA ASP A 547 -29.28 37.79 42.95
C ASP A 547 -28.69 36.41 43.30
N PRO A 548 -27.66 36.33 44.16
CA PRO A 548 -27.05 35.06 44.58
C PRO A 548 -28.05 34.05 45.17
N ASN A 549 -29.18 34.52 45.73
CA ASN A 549 -30.21 33.66 46.32
C ASN A 549 -31.16 33.04 45.29
N GLN A 550 -31.11 33.48 44.02
CA GLN A 550 -31.93 32.95 42.92
C GLN A 550 -31.14 31.98 42.01
N TRP A 551 -29.96 31.54 42.47
CA TRP A 551 -29.01 30.70 41.74
C TRP A 551 -29.62 29.50 40.99
N PRO A 552 -30.50 28.66 41.58
CA PRO A 552 -31.08 27.51 40.86
C PRO A 552 -31.98 27.92 39.70
N THR A 553 -32.73 29.00 39.85
CA THR A 553 -33.64 29.54 38.82
C THR A 553 -32.87 30.21 37.69
N ILE A 554 -31.80 30.93 38.03
CA ILE A 554 -30.91 31.59 37.07
C ILE A 554 -30.11 30.57 36.27
N ILE A 555 -29.55 29.52 36.88
CA ILE A 555 -28.90 28.42 36.15
C ILE A 555 -29.89 27.77 35.17
N THR A 556 -31.12 27.53 35.58
CA THR A 556 -32.12 26.88 34.73
C THR A 556 -32.51 27.78 33.54
N ALA A 557 -32.62 29.09 33.77
CA ALA A 557 -32.87 30.07 32.72
C ALA A 557 -31.68 30.21 31.75
N ILE A 558 -30.45 30.31 32.26
CA ILE A 558 -29.25 30.46 31.45
C ILE A 558 -28.94 29.15 30.71
N ARG A 559 -29.17 27.97 31.32
CA ARG A 559 -29.08 26.68 30.60
C ARG A 559 -30.08 26.61 29.45
N ARG A 560 -31.26 27.20 29.59
CA ARG A 560 -32.25 27.27 28.52
C ARG A 560 -31.82 28.26 27.43
N GLU A 561 -31.39 29.46 27.82
CA GLU A 561 -30.90 30.49 26.91
C GLU A 561 -29.67 30.00 26.13
N GLU A 562 -28.69 29.38 26.80
CA GLU A 562 -27.46 28.83 26.21
C GLU A 562 -27.67 27.49 25.50
N SER A 563 -28.75 26.75 25.80
CA SER A 563 -29.20 25.61 24.98
C SER A 563 -29.82 26.08 23.66
N GLU A 564 -30.65 27.13 23.70
CA GLU A 564 -31.17 27.80 22.50
C GLU A 564 -30.01 28.42 21.69
N THR A 565 -29.04 29.03 22.35
CA THR A 565 -27.87 29.57 21.66
C THR A 565 -26.82 28.52 21.25
N GLY A 566 -26.81 27.35 21.90
CA GLY A 566 -26.08 26.16 21.45
C GLY A 566 -26.67 25.61 20.16
N ALA A 567 -28.00 25.65 20.03
CA ALA A 567 -28.71 25.35 18.78
C ALA A 567 -28.44 26.40 17.67
N GLU A 568 -28.29 27.68 18.02
CA GLU A 568 -27.87 28.71 17.05
C GLU A 568 -26.41 28.54 16.61
N LEU A 569 -25.50 28.18 17.51
CA LEU A 569 -24.11 27.87 17.18
C LEU A 569 -24.01 26.63 16.30
N ALA A 570 -24.79 25.59 16.61
CA ALA A 570 -24.99 24.42 15.78
C ALA A 570 -25.47 24.79 14.37
N GLN A 571 -26.46 25.68 14.25
CA GLN A 571 -26.97 26.17 12.97
C GLN A 571 -25.94 27.01 12.20
N ALA A 572 -25.14 27.84 12.88
CA ALA A 572 -24.06 28.60 12.28
C ALA A 572 -22.94 27.69 11.74
N ILE A 573 -22.61 26.60 12.46
CA ILE A 573 -21.66 25.57 12.03
C ILE A 573 -22.20 24.81 10.80
N ILE A 574 -23.50 24.54 10.73
CA ILE A 574 -24.17 23.97 9.54
C ILE A 574 -24.06 24.90 8.33
N ASN A 575 -24.39 26.19 8.52
CA ASN A 575 -24.44 27.18 7.43
C ASN A 575 -23.05 27.45 6.81
N TYR A 576 -21.98 27.40 7.62
CA TYR A 576 -20.60 27.59 7.15
C TYR A 576 -20.12 26.47 6.21
N LYS A 577 -20.68 25.25 6.30
CA LYS A 577 -20.30 24.10 5.46
C LYS A 577 -21.10 23.99 4.16
N MET A 578 -22.26 24.65 4.09
CA MET A 578 -23.17 24.65 2.93
C MET A 578 -22.89 25.76 1.91
N GLY A 579 -21.83 26.56 2.10
CA GLY A 579 -21.51 27.67 1.19
C GLY A 579 -22.61 28.72 1.13
N VAL A 580 -23.34 28.94 2.23
CA VAL A 580 -24.28 30.05 2.36
C VAL A 580 -23.64 31.13 3.23
N MET A 581 -22.69 31.83 2.61
CA MET A 581 -22.64 33.30 2.56
C MET A 581 -22.38 33.71 1.12
#